data_AF-A0A7J9SKL9-F1
#
_entry.id   AF-A0A7J9SKL9-F1
#
_cell.length_a   1.000
_cell.length_b   1.000
_cell.length_c   1.000
_cell.angle_alpha   90.00
_cell.angle_beta   90.00
_cell.angle_gamma   90.00
#
_symmetry.space_group_name_H-M   'P 1'
#
loop_
_entity.id
_entity.type
_entity.pdbx_description
1 polymer ?
#
loop_
_entity_poly.entity_id
_entity_poly.type
_entity_poly.pdbx_seq_one_letter_code
_entity_poly.pdbx_strand_id
1 'polypeptide(L)'
;MGVQEAVKTALQEDRQELIRVLAEHRVRPTPDEQSEGTSLGGLSAAPSFRFETEAGGTAITDRQTRSAVVDALGVHSEADCEAVREEIADHAAWDG
;
A
#
# COMPACT_ATOMS: atom_id res chain seq x y z
N MET A 1 -19.07 0.21 2.15
CA MET A 1 -17.99 0.96 2.80
C MET A 1 -16.91 1.17 1.75
N GLY A 2 -16.27 2.35 1.68
CA GLY A 2 -15.22 2.58 0.69
C GLY A 2 -13.91 1.92 1.12
N VAL A 3 -13.11 1.45 0.16
CA VAL A 3 -11.79 0.83 0.43
C VAL A 3 -10.88 1.71 1.31
N GLN A 4 -10.90 3.03 1.11
CA GLN A 4 -10.14 3.97 1.92
C GLN A 4 -10.58 3.98 3.39
N GLU A 5 -11.89 3.89 3.68
CA GLU A 5 -12.37 3.84 5.06
C GLU A 5 -12.03 2.51 5.72
N ALA A 6 -12.18 1.39 5.00
CA ALA A 6 -11.80 0.08 5.50
C ALA A 6 -10.30 0.03 5.87
N VAL A 7 -9.44 0.56 5.00
CA VAL A 7 -7.99 0.64 5.26
C VAL A 7 -7.67 1.53 6.46
N LYS A 8 -8.38 2.65 6.65
CA LYS A 8 -8.20 3.51 7.82
C LYS A 8 -8.59 2.83 9.12
N THR A 9 -9.66 2.03 9.11
CA THR A 9 -10.04 1.23 10.27
C THR A 9 -8.97 0.18 10.57
N ALA A 10 -8.52 -0.56 9.55
CA ALA A 10 -7.51 -1.59 9.72
C ALA A 10 -6.15 -1.03 10.23
N LEU A 11 -5.80 0.19 9.83
CA LEU A 11 -4.64 0.93 10.36
C LEU A 11 -4.69 1.20 11.87
N GLN A 12 -5.88 1.25 12.46
CA GLN A 12 -6.06 1.44 13.90
C GLN A 12 -6.05 0.12 14.68
N GLU A 13 -6.18 -1.01 13.98
CA GLU A 13 -6.14 -2.33 14.59
C GLU A 13 -4.72 -2.90 14.54
N ASP A 14 -4.34 -3.55 13.44
CA ASP A 14 -3.06 -4.24 13.31
C ASP A 14 -2.66 -4.44 11.83
N ARG A 15 -1.36 -4.69 11.58
CA ARG A 15 -0.84 -5.01 10.23
C ARG A 15 -1.57 -6.19 9.58
N GLN A 16 -1.94 -7.20 10.36
CA GLN A 16 -2.62 -8.39 9.85
C GLN A 16 -4.02 -8.05 9.32
N GLU A 17 -4.77 -7.23 10.06
CA GLU A 17 -6.08 -6.76 9.59
C GLU A 17 -5.93 -5.86 8.36
N LEU A 18 -4.88 -5.02 8.32
CA LEU A 18 -4.56 -4.22 7.14
C LEU A 18 -4.32 -5.08 5.89
N ILE A 19 -3.55 -6.16 6.01
CA ILE A 19 -3.31 -7.10 4.91
C ILE A 19 -4.60 -7.80 4.48
N ARG A 20 -5.41 -8.24 5.45
CA ARG A 20 -6.71 -8.85 5.17
C ARG A 20 -7.64 -7.91 4.39
N VAL A 21 -7.76 -6.65 4.81
CA VAL A 21 -8.60 -5.64 4.15
C VAL A 21 -8.06 -5.30 2.75
N LEU A 22 -6.74 -5.19 2.60
CA LEU A 22 -6.12 -4.99 1.28
C LEU A 22 -6.40 -6.18 0.36
N ALA A 23 -6.34 -7.41 0.88
CA ALA A 23 -6.65 -8.62 0.13
C ALA A 23 -8.13 -8.70 -0.26
N GLU A 24 -9.05 -8.45 0.67
CA GLU A 24 -10.50 -8.45 0.44
C GLU A 24 -10.91 -7.44 -0.65
N HIS A 25 -10.25 -6.30 -0.69
CA HIS A 25 -10.47 -5.27 -1.71
C HIS A 25 -9.58 -5.40 -2.95
N ARG A 26 -8.76 -6.45 -3.03
CA ARG A 26 -7.80 -6.71 -4.12
C ARG A 26 -6.91 -5.53 -4.43
N VAL A 27 -6.43 -4.87 -3.36
CA VAL A 27 -5.54 -3.72 -3.40
C VAL A 27 -4.12 -4.19 -3.20
N ARG A 28 -3.21 -3.75 -4.07
CA ARG A 28 -1.78 -4.01 -3.93
C ARG A 28 -0.99 -2.71 -3.93
N PRO A 29 0.08 -2.62 -3.12
CA PRO A 29 1.03 -1.55 -3.26
C PRO A 29 1.82 -1.73 -4.57
N THR A 30 1.99 -0.64 -5.30
CA THR A 30 2.81 -0.54 -6.51
C THR A 30 3.84 0.55 -6.30
N PRO A 31 5.15 0.31 -6.54
CA PRO A 31 6.14 1.37 -6.52
C PRO A 31 5.80 2.41 -7.59
N ASP A 32 5.83 3.68 -7.19
CA ASP A 32 5.63 4.79 -8.12
C ASP A 32 6.96 5.06 -8.82
N GLU A 33 7.17 4.45 -9.99
CA GLU A 33 8.39 4.63 -10.80
C GLU A 33 8.62 6.11 -11.18
N GLN A 34 7.60 6.97 -11.12
CA GLN A 34 7.77 8.42 -11.34
C GLN A 34 8.36 9.17 -10.14
N SER A 35 8.56 8.48 -9.00
CA SER A 35 9.26 9.01 -7.84
C SER A 35 10.76 8.73 -7.84
N GLU A 36 11.33 8.28 -8.97
CA GLU A 36 12.76 8.43 -9.24
C GLU A 36 13.14 9.90 -9.10
N GLY A 37 13.61 10.26 -7.92
CA GLY A 37 13.99 11.61 -7.56
C GLY A 37 15.01 12.14 -8.56
N THR A 38 14.62 13.18 -9.27
CA THR A 38 15.59 14.13 -9.80
C THR A 38 16.50 14.54 -8.65
N SER A 39 17.74 14.07 -8.70
CA SER A 39 18.79 14.36 -7.73
C SER A 39 19.21 15.84 -7.84
N LEU A 40 18.39 16.74 -7.31
CA LEU A 40 18.68 18.15 -7.14
C LEU A 40 18.31 18.57 -5.71
N GLY A 41 19.15 18.19 -4.73
CA GLY A 41 19.09 18.82 -3.40
C GLY A 41 19.22 17.95 -2.15
N GLY A 42 19.62 16.68 -2.23
CA GLY A 42 20.07 15.92 -1.05
C GLY A 42 19.01 15.59 0.01
N LEU A 43 17.73 15.84 -0.26
CA LEU A 43 16.63 15.36 0.57
C LEU A 43 16.23 13.98 0.05
N SER A 44 16.55 12.93 0.81
CA SER A 44 16.10 11.56 0.54
C SER A 44 14.57 11.54 0.51
N ALA A 45 13.98 11.59 -0.69
CA ALA A 45 12.56 11.37 -0.87
C ALA A 45 12.32 9.89 -0.62
N ALA A 46 11.60 9.56 0.46
CA ALA A 46 11.15 8.20 0.68
C ALA A 46 10.39 7.71 -0.58
N PRO A 47 10.57 6.46 -1.00
CA PRO A 47 9.89 5.91 -2.16
C PRO A 47 8.37 6.15 -2.04
N SER A 48 7.77 6.71 -3.08
CA SER A 48 6.32 6.87 -3.11
C SER A 48 5.71 5.55 -3.57
N PHE A 49 4.72 5.05 -2.84
CA PHE A 49 3.94 3.89 -3.24
C PHE A 49 2.51 4.32 -3.59
N ARG A 50 1.94 3.71 -4.62
CA ARG A 50 0.52 3.79 -4.95
C ARG A 50 -0.18 2.52 -4.51
N PHE A 51 -1.48 2.62 -4.28
CA PHE A 51 -2.31 1.47 -3.94
C PHE A 51 -3.39 1.34 -5.00
N GLU A 52 -3.26 0.30 -5.81
CA GLU A 52 -4.09 0.07 -6.98
C GLU A 52 -4.93 -1.19 -6.76
N THR A 53 -6.19 -1.14 -7.21
CA THR A 53 -7.05 -2.32 -7.27
C THR A 53 -6.74 -3.15 -8.52
N GLU A 54 -7.10 -4.43 -8.54
CA GLU A 54 -7.05 -5.26 -9.76
C GLU A 54 -7.76 -4.62 -10.97
N ALA A 55 -8.78 -3.80 -10.74
CA ALA A 55 -9.50 -3.09 -11.79
C ALA A 55 -8.74 -1.88 -12.36
N GLY A 56 -7.50 -1.63 -11.93
CA GLY A 56 -6.67 -0.49 -12.36
C GLY A 56 -7.11 0.85 -11.75
N GLY A 57 -7.84 0.82 -10.64
CA GLY A 57 -8.30 2.02 -9.94
C GLY A 57 -7.43 2.34 -8.74
N THR A 58 -7.16 3.62 -8.50
CA THR A 58 -6.50 4.07 -7.26
C THR A 58 -7.43 3.83 -6.07
N ALA A 59 -7.07 2.88 -5.21
CA ALA A 59 -7.84 2.54 -4.01
C ALA A 59 -7.68 3.64 -2.94
N ILE A 60 -6.45 4.12 -2.75
CA ILE A 60 -6.11 5.11 -1.74
C ILE A 60 -5.58 6.36 -2.43
N THR A 61 -6.43 7.38 -2.55
CA THR A 61 -6.07 8.65 -3.18
C THR A 61 -5.40 9.60 -2.18
N ASP A 62 -5.76 9.51 -0.90
CA ASP A 62 -5.24 10.34 0.16
C ASP A 62 -3.76 10.06 0.46
N ARG A 63 -2.93 11.10 0.41
CA ARG A 63 -1.48 10.98 0.63
C ARG A 63 -1.15 10.60 2.07
N GLN A 64 -1.86 11.15 3.05
CA GLN A 64 -1.58 10.85 4.47
C GLN A 64 -1.89 9.39 4.78
N THR A 65 -3.02 8.89 4.30
CA THR A 65 -3.42 7.49 4.43
C THR A 65 -2.40 6.59 3.74
N ARG A 66 -1.95 6.90 2.52
CA ARG A 66 -0.89 6.11 1.85
C ARG A 66 0.40 6.03 2.67
N SER A 67 0.88 7.15 3.19
CA SER A 67 2.08 7.15 4.03
C SER A 67 1.89 6.31 5.30
N ALA A 68 0.72 6.39 5.94
CA ALA A 68 0.41 5.58 7.12
C ALA A 68 0.34 4.08 6.78
N VAL A 69 -0.23 3.70 5.64
CA VAL A 69 -0.29 2.30 5.17
C VAL A 69 1.11 1.77 4.87
N VAL A 70 1.94 2.55 4.17
CA VAL A 70 3.33 2.18 3.88
C VAL A 70 4.12 1.95 5.17
N ASP A 71 3.98 2.86 6.14
CA ASP A 71 4.64 2.76 7.45
C ASP A 71 4.14 1.53 8.24
N ALA A 72 2.82 1.32 8.30
CA ALA A 72 2.22 0.18 9.00
C ALA A 72 2.55 -1.17 8.36
N LEU A 73 2.69 -1.23 7.04
CA LEU A 73 3.13 -2.43 6.32
C LEU A 73 4.62 -2.69 6.47
N GLY A 74 5.40 -1.68 6.91
CA GLY A 74 6.87 -1.75 7.02
C GLY A 74 7.57 -1.68 5.66
N VAL A 75 6.95 -1.03 4.67
CA VAL A 75 7.48 -0.95 3.31
C VAL A 75 8.44 0.25 3.22
N HIS A 76 9.74 -0.03 3.20
CA HIS A 76 10.78 1.00 3.09
C HIS A 76 11.58 0.91 1.79
N SER A 77 11.40 -0.18 1.05
CA SER A 77 12.09 -0.46 -0.21
C SER A 77 11.16 -1.15 -1.22
N GLU A 78 11.59 -1.20 -2.48
CA GLU A 78 10.87 -1.96 -3.52
C GLU A 78 10.80 -3.46 -3.20
N ALA A 79 11.85 -4.01 -2.56
CA ALA A 79 11.85 -5.40 -2.11
C ALA A 79 10.80 -5.66 -1.02
N ASP A 80 10.65 -4.75 -0.06
CA ASP A 80 9.59 -4.85 0.96
C ASP A 80 8.20 -4.74 0.32
N CYS A 81 8.07 -3.87 -0.69
CA CYS A 81 6.82 -3.70 -1.42
C CYS A 81 6.43 -4.98 -2.16
N GLU A 82 7.39 -5.64 -2.81
CA GLU A 82 7.18 -6.92 -3.47
C GLU A 82 6.78 -8.00 -2.46
N ALA A 83 7.51 -8.13 -1.35
CA ALA A 83 7.19 -9.09 -0.30
C ALA A 83 5.77 -8.89 0.28
N VAL A 84 5.40 -7.64 0.58
CA VAL A 84 4.06 -7.32 1.09
C VAL A 84 2.99 -7.55 0.02
N ARG A 85 3.29 -7.25 -1.24
CA ARG A 85 2.38 -7.49 -2.37
C ARG A 85 2.09 -8.99 -2.53
N GLU A 86 3.10 -9.84 -2.40
CA GLU A 86 2.95 -11.29 -2.39
C GLU A 86 2.17 -11.77 -1.17
N GLU A 87 2.44 -11.22 0.02
CA GLU A 87 1.72 -11.57 1.25
C GLU A 87 0.22 -11.25 1.15
N ILE A 88 -0.14 -10.10 0.58
CA ILE A 88 -1.55 -9.73 0.31
C ILE A 88 -2.17 -10.65 -0.74
N ALA A 89 -1.41 -11.04 -1.76
CA ALA A 89 -1.87 -11.91 -2.84
C ALA A 89 -2.12 -13.35 -2.40
N ASP A 90 -1.31 -13.86 -1.48
CA ASP A 90 -1.40 -15.22 -0.93
C ASP A 90 -2.48 -15.34 0.15
N HIS A 91 -2.95 -14.20 0.68
CA HIS A 91 -3.94 -14.17 1.73
C HIS A 91 -5.29 -14.76 1.27
N ALA A 92 -5.90 -15.63 2.09
CA ALA A 92 -7.15 -16.33 1.76
C ALA A 92 -8.34 -15.43 1.38
N ALA A 93 -8.32 -14.17 1.84
CA ALA A 93 -9.34 -13.17 1.48
C ALA A 93 -9.22 -12.64 0.05
N TRP A 94 -8.11 -12.90 -0.65
CA TRP A 94 -7.86 -12.46 -2.03
C TRP A 94 -8.76 -13.18 -3.04
N ASP A 95 -8.93 -14.50 -2.86
CA ASP A 95 -9.78 -15.38 -3.68
C ASP A 95 -11.24 -15.47 -3.19
N GLY A 96 -11.58 -14.71 -2.14
CA GLY A 96 -12.90 -14.70 -1.50
C GLY A 96 -14.01 -14.07 -2.34
#